data_AF-A0A822GTR0-F1
#
_entry.id   AF-A0A822GTR0-F1
#
_cell.length_a   1.000
_cell.length_b   1.000
_cell.length_c   1.000
_cell.angle_alpha   90.00
_cell.angle_beta   90.00
_cell.angle_gamma   90.00
#
_symmetry.space_group_name_H-M   'P 1'
#
loop_
_entity.id
_entity.type
_entity.pdbx_description
1 polymer ?
#
loop_
_entity_poly.entity_id
_entity_poly.type
_entity_poly.pdbx_seq_one_letter_code
_entity_poly.pdbx_strand_id
1 'polypeptide(L)'
;RCAAVFGHGSSGVQAIPVIAEQAKHLFVFQRTANFSVPTRNKPLESEYEQWWKSNYAEHRKQMLETITGCLAPDMKNCSAMSVTPEERLQEYEKQWQKGSLNFLGSFNDLVLNQEANDTAAEFLCNKIREIVKDPVVAEKLLPHGFPLGAKRLCLD
;
A
#
# COMPACT_ATOMS: atom_id res chain seq x y z
N ARG A 1 21.43 -8.53 -20.20
CA ARG A 1 20.83 -7.78 -21.35
C ARG A 1 20.33 -6.43 -20.82
N CYS A 2 20.15 -5.41 -21.66
CA CYS A 2 19.45 -4.17 -21.24
C CYS A 2 17.94 -4.36 -21.40
N ALA A 3 17.14 -3.72 -20.55
CA ALA A 3 15.68 -3.83 -20.54
C ALA A 3 15.03 -2.44 -20.42
N ALA A 4 13.78 -2.36 -20.90
CA ALA A 4 12.94 -1.17 -20.81
C ALA A 4 11.52 -1.58 -20.39
N VAL A 5 10.95 -0.88 -19.40
CA VAL A 5 9.57 -1.08 -18.94
C VAL A 5 8.79 0.22 -19.16
N PHE A 6 7.62 0.11 -19.79
CA PHE A 6 6.72 1.25 -20.03
C PHE A 6 5.53 1.18 -19.09
N GLY A 7 5.44 2.15 -18.19
CA GLY A 7 4.40 2.19 -17.17
C GLY A 7 4.72 1.38 -15.92
N HIS A 8 4.10 1.78 -14.82
CA HIS A 8 4.31 1.20 -13.50
C HIS A 8 2.99 1.16 -12.71
N GLY A 9 1.94 0.66 -13.37
CA GLY A 9 0.79 0.12 -12.63
C GLY A 9 1.19 -1.17 -11.90
N SER A 10 0.22 -1.91 -11.37
CA SER A 10 0.48 -3.13 -10.58
C SER A 10 1.46 -4.10 -11.27
N SER A 11 1.30 -4.36 -12.57
CA SER A 11 2.20 -5.25 -13.30
C SER A 11 3.64 -4.72 -13.40
N GLY A 12 3.80 -3.41 -13.57
CA GLY A 12 5.13 -2.79 -13.65
C GLY A 12 5.81 -2.78 -12.29
N VAL A 13 5.10 -2.39 -11.23
CA VAL A 13 5.60 -2.41 -9.85
C VAL A 13 6.10 -3.81 -9.46
N GLN A 14 5.39 -4.87 -9.87
CA GLN A 14 5.79 -6.26 -9.60
C GLN A 14 6.95 -6.75 -10.48
N ALA A 15 6.98 -6.36 -11.76
CA ALA A 15 8.00 -6.84 -12.69
C ALA A 15 9.34 -6.10 -12.59
N ILE A 16 9.32 -4.79 -12.31
CA ILE A 16 10.51 -3.94 -12.30
C ILE A 16 11.59 -4.46 -11.33
N PRO A 17 11.31 -4.83 -10.07
CA PRO A 17 12.33 -5.34 -9.15
C PRO A 17 13.00 -6.61 -9.66
N VAL A 18 12.22 -7.59 -10.13
CA VAL A 18 12.73 -8.87 -10.65
C VAL A 18 13.57 -8.68 -11.92
N ILE A 19 13.16 -7.76 -12.81
CA ILE A 19 13.93 -7.42 -14.01
C ILE A 19 15.21 -6.68 -13.62
N ALA A 20 15.17 -5.79 -12.63
CA ALA A 20 16.33 -5.01 -12.19
C ALA A 20 17.46 -5.89 -11.64
N GLU A 21 17.13 -7.00 -10.96
CA GLU A 21 18.11 -7.98 -10.46
C GLU A 21 18.89 -8.69 -11.58
N GLN A 22 18.29 -8.82 -12.77
CA GLN A 22 18.83 -9.64 -13.86
C GLN A 22 19.36 -8.80 -15.04
N ALA A 23 18.85 -7.58 -15.20
CA ALA A 23 19.23 -6.70 -16.29
C ALA A 23 20.60 -6.07 -16.02
N LYS A 24 21.41 -5.92 -17.08
CA LYS A 24 22.66 -5.13 -17.01
C LYS A 24 22.34 -3.65 -16.80
N HIS A 25 21.21 -3.20 -17.35
CA HIS A 25 20.69 -1.86 -17.21
C HIS A 25 19.18 -1.89 -17.48
N LEU A 26 18.39 -1.18 -16.66
CA LEU A 26 16.94 -1.09 -16.77
C LEU A 26 16.51 0.38 -16.88
N PHE A 27 15.73 0.69 -17.92
CA PHE A 27 15.03 1.97 -18.05
C PHE A 27 13.55 1.81 -17.71
N VAL A 28 13.02 2.66 -16.82
CA VAL A 28 11.59 2.71 -16.49
C VAL A 28 11.01 4.01 -17.04
N PHE A 29 10.10 3.90 -18.01
CA PHE A 29 9.41 5.03 -18.61
C PHE A 29 8.11 5.28 -17.86
N GLN A 30 8.16 6.24 -16.94
CA GLN A 30 7.04 6.64 -16.09
C GLN A 30 6.31 7.85 -16.68
N ARG A 31 4.98 7.73 -16.82
CA ARG A 31 4.11 8.88 -17.14
C ARG A 31 3.60 9.60 -15.89
N THR A 32 3.04 8.85 -14.94
CA THR A 32 2.44 9.37 -13.70
C THR A 32 2.74 8.40 -12.59
N ALA A 33 3.28 8.86 -11.47
CA ALA A 33 3.54 8.03 -10.30
C ALA A 33 2.24 7.45 -9.69
N ASN A 34 2.31 6.28 -9.04
CA ASN A 34 1.19 5.60 -8.38
C ASN A 34 1.60 5.32 -6.93
N PHE A 35 0.64 5.36 -6.02
CA PHE A 35 0.87 4.92 -4.65
C PHE A 35 1.05 3.41 -4.60
N SER A 36 2.08 2.96 -3.89
CA SER A 36 2.29 1.56 -3.54
C SER A 36 2.51 1.40 -2.03
N VAL A 37 2.22 0.21 -1.53
CA VAL A 37 2.48 -0.19 -0.15
C VAL A 37 3.09 -1.60 -0.16
N PRO A 38 3.96 -1.93 0.80
CA PRO A 38 4.63 -3.22 0.81
C PRO A 38 3.62 -4.36 1.00
N THR A 39 3.82 -5.44 0.25
CA THR A 39 3.11 -6.72 0.38
C THR A 39 3.41 -7.40 1.71
N ARG A 40 4.65 -7.25 2.21
CA ARG A 40 5.20 -7.99 3.36
C ARG A 40 5.03 -9.51 3.20
N ASN A 41 5.18 -9.99 1.97
CA ASN A 41 5.00 -11.40 1.65
C ASN A 41 5.98 -12.28 2.44
N LYS A 42 5.46 -13.32 3.10
CA LYS A 42 6.23 -14.30 3.87
C LYS A 42 5.61 -15.68 3.74
N PRO A 43 6.39 -16.77 3.92
CA PRO A 43 5.84 -18.11 4.03
C PRO A 43 4.75 -18.17 5.11
N LEU A 44 3.70 -18.94 4.84
CA LEU A 44 2.63 -19.16 5.82
C LEU A 44 3.11 -20.15 6.89
N GLU A 45 2.89 -19.79 8.14
CA GLU A 45 3.10 -20.68 9.28
C GLU A 45 1.98 -21.75 9.29
N SER A 46 2.35 -23.00 9.55
CA SER A 46 1.42 -24.14 9.49
C SER A 46 0.24 -23.99 10.43
N GLU A 47 0.46 -23.47 11.64
CA GLU A 47 -0.58 -23.20 12.64
C GLU A 47 -1.58 -22.14 12.14
N TYR A 48 -1.06 -21.05 11.55
CA TYR A 48 -1.90 -20.00 10.98
C TYR A 48 -2.73 -20.52 9.79
N GLU A 49 -2.13 -21.32 8.93
CA GLU A 49 -2.83 -21.97 7.81
C GLU A 49 -3.95 -22.90 8.30
N GLN A 50 -3.67 -23.73 9.31
CA GLN A 50 -4.66 -24.64 9.91
C GLN A 50 -5.81 -23.88 10.57
N TRP A 51 -5.49 -22.80 11.30
CA TRP A 51 -6.50 -21.93 11.89
C TRP A 51 -7.41 -21.32 10.81
N TRP A 52 -6.83 -20.76 9.75
CA TRP A 52 -7.60 -20.14 8.67
C TRP A 52 -8.53 -21.16 7.97
N LYS A 53 -8.02 -22.36 7.67
CA LYS A 53 -8.78 -23.43 7.03
C LYS A 53 -9.92 -23.96 7.91
N SER A 54 -9.68 -24.08 9.21
CA SER A 54 -10.68 -24.56 10.17
C SER A 54 -11.85 -23.58 10.34
N ASN A 55 -11.64 -22.30 10.01
CA ASN A 55 -12.62 -21.22 10.16
C ASN A 55 -13.15 -20.69 8.82
N TYR A 56 -12.92 -21.38 7.69
CA TYR A 56 -13.26 -20.87 6.36
C TYR A 56 -14.72 -20.44 6.20
N ALA A 57 -15.67 -21.19 6.76
CA ALA A 57 -17.09 -20.87 6.63
C ALA A 57 -17.42 -19.53 7.30
N GLU A 58 -16.91 -19.32 8.50
CA GLU A 58 -17.10 -18.09 9.26
C GLU A 58 -16.38 -16.91 8.59
N HIS A 59 -15.13 -17.09 8.15
CA HIS A 59 -14.40 -16.05 7.42
C HIS A 59 -15.13 -15.62 6.14
N ARG A 60 -15.71 -16.55 5.37
CA ARG A 60 -16.50 -16.21 4.17
C ARG A 60 -17.76 -15.42 4.53
N LYS A 61 -18.45 -15.80 5.60
CA LYS A 61 -19.62 -15.06 6.08
C LYS A 61 -19.24 -13.62 6.44
N GLN A 62 -18.17 -13.46 7.22
CA GLN A 62 -17.66 -12.14 7.60
C GLN A 62 -17.22 -11.31 6.39
N MET A 63 -16.55 -11.91 5.40
CA MET A 63 -16.14 -11.20 4.17
C MET A 63 -17.34 -10.69 3.36
N LEU A 64 -18.48 -11.39 3.37
CA LEU A 64 -19.70 -10.92 2.70
C LEU A 64 -20.32 -9.69 3.38
N GLU A 65 -19.98 -9.44 4.64
CA GLU A 65 -20.44 -8.27 5.41
C GLU A 65 -19.51 -7.06 5.25
N THR A 66 -18.34 -7.21 4.59
CA THR A 66 -17.40 -6.10 4.37
C THR A 66 -17.57 -5.44 3.01
N ILE A 67 -17.28 -4.13 2.95
CA ILE A 67 -17.37 -3.34 1.72
C ILE A 67 -16.40 -3.83 0.64
N THR A 68 -15.25 -4.38 1.04
CA THR A 68 -14.17 -4.80 0.13
C THR A 68 -14.20 -6.29 -0.22
N GLY A 69 -15.03 -7.09 0.46
CA GLY A 69 -14.98 -8.55 0.35
C GLY A 69 -13.72 -9.17 0.95
N CYS A 70 -12.97 -8.42 1.78
CA CYS A 70 -11.77 -8.87 2.47
C CYS A 70 -11.91 -8.67 3.98
N LEU A 71 -11.28 -9.57 4.77
CA LEU A 71 -11.18 -9.38 6.21
C LEU A 71 -10.11 -8.36 6.55
N ALA A 72 -10.47 -7.42 7.42
CA ALA A 72 -9.58 -6.39 7.91
C ALA A 72 -9.93 -6.05 9.37
N PRO A 73 -9.69 -6.99 10.31
CA PRO A 73 -10.19 -6.90 11.68
C PRO A 73 -9.57 -5.75 12.50
N ASP A 74 -8.42 -5.23 12.09
CA ASP A 74 -7.64 -4.23 12.84
C ASP A 74 -7.84 -2.79 12.35
N MET A 75 -8.89 -2.52 11.57
CA MET A 75 -9.18 -1.17 11.04
C MET A 75 -9.78 -0.29 12.14
N LYS A 76 -9.29 0.95 12.28
CA LYS A 76 -9.92 1.90 13.21
C LYS A 76 -11.23 2.41 12.59
N ASN A 77 -12.29 2.36 13.39
CA ASN A 77 -13.56 2.98 13.06
C ASN A 77 -13.67 4.40 13.64
N CYS A 78 -12.70 5.25 13.32
CA CYS A 78 -12.74 6.68 13.64
C CYS A 78 -12.09 7.49 12.52
N SER A 79 -12.28 8.82 12.57
CA SER A 79 -11.72 9.76 11.61
C SER A 79 -10.23 10.00 11.87
N ALA A 80 -9.43 10.13 10.80
CA ALA A 80 -8.02 10.51 10.91
C ALA A 80 -7.81 11.89 11.55
N MET A 81 -8.84 12.74 11.54
CA MET A 81 -8.81 14.08 12.11
C MET A 81 -9.33 14.14 13.55
N SER A 82 -9.90 13.04 14.05
CA SER A 82 -10.38 12.92 15.44
C SER A 82 -9.32 12.48 16.44
N VAL A 83 -8.11 12.17 15.98
CA VAL A 83 -6.97 11.70 16.78
C VAL A 83 -5.81 12.70 16.70
N THR A 84 -4.84 12.58 17.60
CA THR A 84 -3.65 13.45 17.53
C THR A 84 -2.77 13.11 16.32
N PRO A 85 -1.93 14.05 15.85
CA PRO A 85 -0.96 13.76 14.79
C PRO A 85 -0.04 12.57 15.11
N GLU A 86 0.36 12.42 16.38
CA GLU A 86 1.21 11.33 16.84
C GLU A 86 0.50 9.97 16.80
N GLU A 87 -0.75 9.92 17.28
CA GLU A 87 -1.58 8.71 17.20
C GLU A 87 -1.86 8.29 15.75
N ARG A 88 -2.08 9.29 14.88
CA ARG A 88 -2.25 9.07 13.44
C ARG A 88 -0.99 8.49 12.81
N LEU A 89 0.18 9.04 13.12
CA LEU A 89 1.45 8.52 12.63
C LEU A 89 1.70 7.08 13.10
N GLN A 90 1.41 6.78 14.36
CA GLN A 90 1.55 5.42 14.91
C GLN A 90 0.64 4.42 14.19
N GLU A 91 -0.61 4.80 13.89
CA GLU A 91 -1.51 3.93 13.14
C GLU A 91 -1.05 3.72 11.70
N TYR A 92 -0.59 4.78 11.01
CA TYR A 92 -0.01 4.64 9.68
C TYR A 92 1.22 3.75 9.66
N GLU A 93 2.12 3.89 10.65
CA GLU A 93 3.30 3.02 10.77
C GLU A 93 2.89 1.57 11.02
N LYS A 94 1.92 1.33 11.91
CA LYS A 94 1.38 0.00 12.17
C LYS A 94 0.84 -0.66 10.89
N GLN A 95 0.04 0.06 10.12
CA GLN A 95 -0.54 -0.46 8.87
C GLN A 95 0.52 -0.61 7.76
N TRP A 96 1.51 0.29 7.71
CA TRP A 96 2.67 0.18 6.81
C TRP A 96 3.54 -1.05 7.11
N GLN A 97 3.77 -1.35 8.39
CA GLN A 97 4.51 -2.54 8.80
C GLN A 97 3.74 -3.83 8.54
N LYS A 98 2.41 -3.81 8.72
CA LYS A 98 1.54 -4.94 8.36
C LYS A 98 1.54 -5.21 6.86
N GLY A 99 1.62 -4.15 6.04
CA GLY A 99 1.41 -4.24 4.60
C GLY A 99 -0.03 -4.59 4.26
N SER A 100 -0.33 -4.75 2.96
CA SER A 100 -1.67 -4.96 2.38
C SER A 100 -2.43 -3.68 1.98
N LEU A 101 -3.42 -3.88 1.12
CA LEU A 101 -4.36 -2.86 0.65
C LEU A 101 -5.20 -2.25 1.78
N ASN A 102 -5.23 -2.90 2.95
CA ASN A 102 -5.95 -2.43 4.14
C ASN A 102 -5.40 -1.13 4.72
N PHE A 103 -4.22 -0.66 4.28
CA PHE A 103 -3.71 0.67 4.64
C PHE A 103 -4.75 1.78 4.43
N LEU A 104 -5.58 1.67 3.38
CA LEU A 104 -6.64 2.64 3.07
C LEU A 104 -7.75 2.74 4.12
N GLY A 105 -7.83 1.83 5.08
CA GLY A 105 -8.66 2.10 6.25
C GLY A 105 -7.94 1.85 7.56
N SER A 106 -6.74 2.42 7.61
CA SER A 106 -6.17 2.93 8.86
C SER A 106 -7.17 3.82 9.61
N PHE A 107 -8.02 4.57 8.88
CA PHE A 107 -9.15 5.36 9.38
C PHE A 107 -10.35 5.22 8.45
N ASN A 108 -11.56 5.49 8.95
CA ASN A 108 -12.80 5.23 8.20
C ASN A 108 -13.14 6.31 7.14
N ASP A 109 -12.37 7.40 7.09
CA ASP A 109 -12.63 8.57 6.26
C ASP A 109 -11.53 8.89 5.24
N LEU A 110 -10.48 8.06 5.13
CA LEU A 110 -9.35 8.33 4.23
C LEU A 110 -9.75 8.44 2.75
N VAL A 111 -10.81 7.75 2.32
CA VAL A 111 -11.31 7.82 0.93
C VAL A 111 -12.53 8.73 0.77
N LEU A 112 -12.94 9.41 1.85
CA LEU A 112 -14.16 10.24 1.90
C LEU A 112 -13.86 11.70 2.23
N ASN A 113 -12.76 11.99 2.92
CA ASN A 113 -12.38 13.33 3.35
C ASN A 113 -10.97 13.67 2.82
N GLN A 114 -10.83 14.81 2.14
CA GLN A 114 -9.58 15.23 1.52
C GLN A 114 -8.47 15.51 2.53
N GLU A 115 -8.79 16.18 3.64
CA GLU A 115 -7.81 16.50 4.68
C GLU A 115 -7.25 15.22 5.34
N ALA A 116 -8.13 14.27 5.65
CA ALA A 116 -7.74 12.94 6.12
C ALA A 116 -6.88 12.21 5.08
N ASN A 117 -7.26 12.26 3.79
CA ASN A 117 -6.52 11.65 2.70
C ASN A 117 -5.10 12.22 2.58
N ASP A 118 -4.97 13.55 2.62
CA ASP A 118 -3.70 14.26 2.47
C ASP A 118 -2.69 13.82 3.53
N THR A 119 -3.15 13.58 4.77
CA THR A 119 -2.26 13.09 5.85
C THR A 119 -1.71 11.69 5.57
N ALA A 120 -2.50 10.79 5.00
CA ALA A 120 -2.07 9.45 4.63
C ALA A 120 -1.21 9.45 3.35
N ALA A 121 -1.56 10.30 2.37
CA ALA A 121 -0.79 10.48 1.14
C ALA A 121 0.61 11.03 1.45
N GLU A 122 0.71 12.05 2.31
CA GLU A 122 2.00 12.62 2.72
C GLU A 122 2.85 11.60 3.49
N PHE A 123 2.24 10.78 4.34
CA PHE A 123 2.94 9.67 4.99
C PHE A 123 3.59 8.72 3.97
N LEU A 124 2.86 8.29 2.94
CA LEU A 124 3.41 7.42 1.89
C LEU A 124 4.49 8.12 1.05
N CYS A 125 4.30 9.41 0.73
CA CYS A 125 5.33 10.21 0.06
C CYS A 125 6.62 10.28 0.89
N ASN A 126 6.51 10.44 2.20
CA ASN A 126 7.67 10.43 3.10
C ASN A 126 8.36 9.07 3.15
N LYS A 127 7.62 7.95 3.11
CA LYS A 127 8.22 6.62 2.96
C LYS A 127 9.02 6.47 1.67
N ILE A 128 8.55 7.03 0.56
CA ILE A 128 9.32 7.04 -0.70
C ILE A 128 10.61 7.84 -0.53
N ARG A 129 10.56 9.03 0.07
CA ARG A 129 11.74 9.87 0.35
C ARG A 129 12.74 9.20 1.28
N GLU A 130 12.27 8.40 2.25
CA GLU A 130 13.11 7.60 3.15
C GLU A 130 13.83 6.45 2.43
N ILE A 131 13.15 5.78 1.49
CA ILE A 131 13.66 4.58 0.81
C ILE A 131 14.59 4.95 -0.36
N VAL A 132 14.24 5.98 -1.13
CA VAL A 132 14.94 6.35 -2.37
C VAL A 132 16.06 7.35 -2.08
N LYS A 133 17.31 6.88 -2.20
CA LYS A 133 18.51 7.64 -1.82
C LYS A 133 18.80 8.88 -2.67
N ASP A 134 18.46 8.83 -3.95
CA ASP A 134 18.62 9.98 -4.84
C ASP A 134 17.38 10.89 -4.73
N PRO A 135 17.51 12.12 -4.22
CA PRO A 135 16.38 13.01 -4.00
C PRO A 135 15.67 13.41 -5.32
N VAL A 136 16.41 13.49 -6.43
CA VAL A 136 15.81 13.82 -7.74
C VAL A 136 14.97 12.66 -8.25
N VAL A 137 15.39 11.43 -7.97
CA VAL A 137 14.60 10.23 -8.30
C VAL A 137 13.41 10.09 -7.35
N ALA A 138 13.59 10.35 -6.06
CA ALA A 138 12.52 10.30 -5.07
C ALA A 138 11.37 11.22 -5.45
N GLU A 139 11.66 12.48 -5.77
CA GLU A 139 10.65 13.46 -6.19
C GLU A 139 9.93 13.05 -7.49
N LYS A 140 10.63 12.40 -8.43
CA LYS A 140 9.98 11.85 -9.65
C LYS A 140 9.03 10.70 -9.32
N LEU A 141 9.28 9.93 -8.27
CA LEU A 141 8.47 8.78 -7.88
C LEU A 141 7.25 9.16 -7.02
N LEU A 142 7.13 10.42 -6.59
CA LEU A 142 5.99 10.87 -5.79
C LEU A 142 4.69 10.92 -6.61
N PRO A 143 3.64 10.19 -6.19
CA PRO A 143 2.32 10.30 -6.78
C PRO A 143 1.76 11.71 -6.65
N HIS A 144 1.17 12.24 -7.71
CA HIS A 144 0.62 13.59 -7.75
C HIS A 144 -0.59 13.67 -8.70
N GLY A 145 -1.43 14.70 -8.47
CA GLY A 145 -2.59 14.99 -9.32
C GLY A 145 -3.81 14.10 -9.08
N PHE A 146 -3.81 13.25 -8.06
CA PHE A 146 -4.98 12.49 -7.62
C PHE A 146 -4.85 12.08 -6.14
N PRO A 147 -5.96 11.99 -5.39
CA PRO A 147 -5.97 11.52 -4.00
C PRO A 147 -5.53 10.06 -3.86
N LEU A 148 -4.97 9.72 -2.70
CA LEU A 148 -4.71 8.33 -2.32
C LEU A 148 -6.02 7.52 -2.37
N GLY A 149 -6.01 6.33 -2.98
CA GLY A 149 -7.20 5.49 -3.11
C GLY A 149 -8.14 5.85 -4.26
N ALA A 150 -7.96 6.99 -4.95
CA ALA A 150 -8.69 7.30 -6.19
C ALA A 150 -8.33 6.35 -7.34
N LYS A 151 -7.13 5.77 -7.28
CA LYS A 151 -6.73 4.57 -8.03
C LYS A 151 -6.42 3.47 -7.03
N ARG A 152 -6.63 2.21 -7.42
CA ARG A 152 -6.27 1.06 -6.59
C ARG A 152 -4.77 1.11 -6.25
N LEU A 153 -4.45 0.95 -4.97
CA LEU A 153 -3.07 0.81 -4.50
C LEU A 153 -2.36 -0.37 -5.19
N CYS A 154 -1.11 -0.14 -5.58
CA CYS A 154 -0.23 -1.22 -5.96
C CYS A 154 0.39 -1.87 -4.71
N LEU A 155 0.70 -3.15 -4.79
CA LEU A 155 1.48 -3.83 -3.77
C LEU A 155 2.85 -4.18 -4.34
N ASP A 156 3.90 -3.85 -3.58
CA ASP A 156 5.31 -4.11 -3.92
C ASP A 156 6.00 -5.12 -2.98
#